data_AF-A0A8H6FKX4-F1
#
_entry.id   AF-A0A8H6FKX4-F1
#
_cell.length_a   1.000
_cell.length_b   1.000
_cell.length_c   1.000
_cell.angle_alpha   90.00
_cell.angle_beta   90.00
_cell.angle_gamma   90.00
#
_symmetry.space_group_name_H-M   'P 1'
#
loop_
_entity.id
_entity.type
_entity.pdbx_description
1 polymer ?
#
loop_
_entity_poly.entity_id
_entity_poly.type
_entity_poly.pdbx_seq_one_letter_code
_entity_poly.pdbx_strand_id
1 'polypeptide(L)'
;MDTVECVLCHFTQASPTSSPHLKILRYNAIDNPQSFSTDAGLSPEDTVATITRITAEAIVNAYYTWGPKDKEGKLDLEEVYMCGGEAFYPNTWDYVQQELGPNVRMTMLDESGVGGEAKENITFAFQATDAVLGRPLVVPQRVERKPSTIVGKVSPGRNYMELMRTSMAFGGSFEGDCLPPVKEMVLERWEGNHAHK
;
A
#
# COMPACT_ATOMS: atom_id res chain seq x y z
N MET A 1 15.90 18.93 -4.05
CA MET A 1 14.82 19.26 -5.01
C MET A 1 13.56 18.92 -4.26
N ASP A 2 13.26 19.69 -3.21
CA ASP A 2 12.44 19.20 -2.10
C ASP A 2 11.15 20.01 -2.09
N THR A 3 10.28 19.66 -3.03
CA THR A 3 8.92 20.18 -3.10
C THR A 3 8.02 19.29 -2.27
N VAL A 4 7.24 19.88 -1.36
CA VAL A 4 6.19 19.14 -0.65
C VAL A 4 4.91 19.29 -1.45
N GLU A 5 4.41 18.18 -1.98
CA GLU A 5 3.11 18.14 -2.64
C GLU A 5 2.01 18.00 -1.58
N CYS A 6 1.19 19.05 -1.46
CA CYS A 6 0.07 19.11 -0.54
C CYS A 6 -1.25 19.00 -1.32
N VAL A 7 -2.01 17.93 -1.06
CA VAL A 7 -3.34 17.74 -1.66
C VAL A 7 -4.39 17.77 -0.56
N LEU A 8 -5.15 18.86 -0.49
CA LEU A 8 -6.36 18.88 0.33
C LEU A 8 -7.45 18.12 -0.43
N CYS A 9 -7.86 17.00 0.13
CA CYS A 9 -8.91 16.18 -0.43
C CYS A 9 -9.92 15.75 0.62
N HIS A 10 -11.16 15.56 0.19
CA HIS A 10 -12.21 14.93 0.98
C HIS A 10 -12.39 13.50 0.50
N PHE A 11 -12.23 12.57 1.44
CA PHE A 11 -12.67 11.20 1.27
C PHE A 11 -14.03 11.06 1.95
N THR A 12 -15.02 10.54 1.23
CA THR A 12 -16.29 10.12 1.84
C THR A 12 -16.58 8.68 1.45
N GLN A 13 -17.05 7.91 2.43
CA GLN A 13 -17.42 6.51 2.22
C GLN A 13 -18.57 6.19 3.19
N ALA A 14 -19.70 5.72 2.65
CA ALA A 14 -20.90 5.48 3.44
C ALA A 14 -20.81 4.18 4.28
N SER A 15 -20.08 3.19 3.77
CA SER A 15 -19.80 1.92 4.43
C SER A 15 -18.53 1.27 3.84
N PRO A 16 -17.90 0.27 4.49
CA PRO A 16 -16.69 -0.38 4.00
C PRO A 16 -16.79 -1.03 2.62
N THR A 17 -18.01 -1.31 2.15
CA THR A 17 -18.27 -1.93 0.85
C THR A 17 -18.80 -0.94 -0.18
N SER A 18 -19.03 0.32 0.21
CA SER A 18 -19.40 1.38 -0.73
C SER A 18 -18.14 1.96 -1.38
N SER A 19 -18.26 2.41 -2.62
CA SER A 19 -17.14 3.02 -3.32
C SER A 19 -16.65 4.28 -2.59
N PRO A 20 -15.35 4.43 -2.35
CA PRO A 20 -14.80 5.64 -1.76
C PRO A 20 -14.87 6.77 -2.78
N HIS A 21 -15.38 7.92 -2.34
CA HIS A 21 -15.40 9.14 -3.14
C HIS A 21 -14.24 10.03 -2.72
N LEU A 22 -13.33 10.31 -3.67
CA LEU A 22 -12.26 11.29 -3.51
C LEU A 22 -12.66 12.58 -4.23
N LYS A 23 -12.70 13.69 -3.49
CA LYS A 23 -12.80 15.03 -4.05
C LYS A 23 -11.55 15.82 -3.71
N ILE A 24 -10.73 16.15 -4.72
CA ILE A 24 -9.62 17.09 -4.54
C ILE A 24 -10.22 18.48 -4.39
N LEU A 25 -10.03 19.08 -3.23
CA LEU A 25 -10.48 20.45 -2.92
C LEU A 25 -9.43 21.48 -3.32
N ARG A 26 -8.15 21.18 -3.06
CA ARG A 26 -7.00 21.94 -3.53
C ARG A 26 -5.79 21.04 -3.74
N TYR A 27 -4.97 21.40 -4.71
CA TYR A 27 -3.65 20.84 -4.93
C TYR A 27 -2.65 22.01 -4.91
N ASN A 28 -1.54 21.85 -4.21
CA ASN A 28 -0.44 22.78 -4.26
C ASN A 28 0.89 22.02 -4.15
N ALA A 29 1.91 22.47 -4.87
CA ALA A 29 3.27 22.00 -4.70
C ALA A 29 4.06 23.15 -4.09
N ILE A 30 4.65 22.92 -2.92
CA ILE A 30 5.32 23.96 -2.16
C ILE A 30 6.82 23.81 -2.33
N ASP A 31 7.42 24.77 -3.03
CA ASP A 31 8.86 24.98 -3.02
C ASP A 31 9.26 25.55 -1.65
N ASN A 32 10.09 24.82 -0.91
CA ASN A 32 10.70 25.25 0.36
C ASN A 32 9.70 25.58 1.50
N PRO A 33 9.58 24.72 2.53
CA PRO A 33 8.60 24.90 3.61
C PRO A 33 8.79 26.18 4.45
N GLN A 34 9.91 26.90 4.35
CA GLN A 34 10.13 28.16 5.08
C GLN A 34 9.20 29.32 4.66
N SER A 35 8.39 29.16 3.62
CA SER A 35 7.49 30.20 3.10
C SER A 35 6.05 30.12 3.62
N PHE A 36 5.74 29.24 4.58
CA PHE A 36 4.41 29.19 5.21
C PHE A 36 4.08 30.52 5.91
N SER A 37 3.29 31.36 5.23
CA SER A 37 2.48 32.41 5.83
C SER A 37 1.05 31.90 5.84
N THR A 38 0.61 31.36 6.97
CA THR A 38 -0.82 31.06 7.16
C THR A 38 -1.51 32.33 7.64
N ASP A 39 -2.71 32.63 7.13
CA ASP A 39 -3.56 33.71 7.66
C ASP A 39 -3.88 33.51 9.16
N ALA A 40 -3.62 32.31 9.68
CA ALA A 40 -3.76 31.92 11.08
C ALA A 40 -2.55 32.27 11.97
N GLY A 41 -1.45 32.80 11.42
CA GLY A 41 -0.26 33.20 12.19
C GLY A 41 0.59 32.05 12.73
N LEU A 42 0.45 30.83 12.18
CA LEU A 42 1.27 29.67 12.55
C LEU A 42 2.66 29.75 11.93
N SER A 43 3.66 29.23 12.64
CA SER A 43 5.00 29.05 12.06
C SER A 43 5.01 27.99 10.95
N PRO A 44 6.01 27.99 10.08
CA PRO A 44 6.25 26.88 9.16
C PRO A 44 6.31 25.52 9.85
N GLU A 45 6.97 25.42 11.00
CA GLU A 45 7.11 24.21 11.79
C GLU A 45 5.75 23.73 12.32
N ASP A 46 4.93 24.65 12.84
CA ASP A 46 3.56 24.34 13.29
C ASP A 46 2.69 23.85 12.14
N THR A 47 2.90 24.39 10.94
CA THR A 47 2.15 23.99 9.75
C THR A 47 2.51 22.57 9.32
N VAL A 48 3.80 22.24 9.27
CA VAL A 48 4.27 20.87 8.99
C VAL A 48 3.76 19.91 10.07
N ALA A 49 3.89 20.26 11.36
CA ALA A 49 3.39 19.43 12.45
C ALA A 49 1.88 19.18 12.36
N THR A 50 1.10 20.20 11.98
CA THR A 50 -0.35 20.09 11.78
C THR A 50 -0.68 19.14 10.64
N ILE A 51 -0.04 19.29 9.47
CA ILE A 51 -0.29 18.42 8.31
C ILE A 51 0.12 16.98 8.62
N THR A 52 1.27 16.76 9.26
CA THR A 52 1.70 15.43 9.70
C THR A 52 0.69 14.82 10.68
N ARG A 53 0.16 15.60 11.61
CA ARG A 53 -0.85 15.12 12.57
C ARG A 53 -2.16 14.73 11.88
N ILE A 54 -2.61 15.48 10.87
CA ILE A 54 -3.81 15.13 10.09
C ILE A 54 -3.66 13.73 9.47
N THR A 55 -2.50 13.43 8.89
CA THR A 55 -2.22 12.08 8.33
C THR A 55 -2.28 11.01 9.42
N ALA A 56 -1.58 11.23 10.54
CA ALA A 56 -1.51 10.25 11.62
C ALA A 56 -2.89 10.00 12.28
N GLU A 57 -3.67 11.05 12.52
CA GLU A 57 -5.02 10.97 13.07
C GLU A 57 -6.00 10.29 12.10
N ALA A 58 -5.87 10.53 10.80
CA ALA A 58 -6.66 9.80 9.79
C ALA A 58 -6.37 8.29 9.81
N ILE A 59 -5.11 7.89 9.97
CA ILE A 59 -4.71 6.48 10.12
C ILE A 59 -5.34 5.87 11.38
N VAL A 60 -5.22 6.54 12.53
CA VAL A 60 -5.80 6.09 13.81
C VAL A 60 -7.31 5.93 13.70
N ASN A 61 -8.00 6.95 13.17
CA ASN A 61 -9.44 6.91 12.95
C ASN A 61 -9.86 5.76 12.03
N ALA A 62 -9.08 5.47 10.98
CA ALA A 62 -9.36 4.35 10.09
C ALA A 62 -9.23 2.99 10.81
N TYR A 63 -8.20 2.80 11.65
CA TYR A 63 -8.07 1.59 12.47
C TYR A 63 -9.26 1.44 13.43
N TYR A 64 -9.61 2.50 14.17
CA TYR A 64 -10.73 2.44 15.09
C TYR A 64 -12.09 2.25 14.40
N THR A 65 -12.28 2.79 13.20
CA THR A 65 -13.56 2.67 12.50
C THR A 65 -13.69 1.33 11.78
N TRP A 66 -12.64 0.90 11.07
CA TRP A 66 -12.73 -0.18 10.08
C TRP A 66 -11.79 -1.37 10.29
N GLY A 67 -10.84 -1.25 11.24
CA GLY A 67 -9.91 -2.29 11.59
C GLY A 67 -10.58 -3.57 12.12
N PRO A 68 -9.81 -4.66 12.26
CA PRO A 68 -10.28 -5.92 12.85
C PRO A 68 -10.87 -5.69 14.25
N LYS A 69 -11.98 -6.36 14.55
CA LYS A 69 -12.69 -6.21 15.83
C LYS A 69 -12.79 -7.54 16.56
N ASP A 70 -12.58 -7.51 17.88
CA ASP A 70 -12.89 -8.64 18.77
C ASP A 70 -14.41 -8.83 18.90
N LYS A 71 -14.82 -9.82 19.71
CA LYS A 71 -16.24 -10.14 19.92
C LYS A 71 -17.00 -9.02 20.62
N GLU A 72 -16.29 -8.15 21.33
CA GLU A 72 -16.78 -7.01 22.07
C GLU A 72 -16.77 -5.71 21.23
N GLY A 73 -16.33 -5.77 19.98
CA GLY A 73 -16.28 -4.63 19.06
C GLY A 73 -15.07 -3.71 19.25
N LYS A 74 -14.08 -4.10 20.05
CA LYS A 74 -12.83 -3.36 20.24
C LYS A 74 -11.82 -3.72 19.17
N LEU A 75 -10.86 -2.82 18.92
CA LEU A 75 -9.80 -3.06 17.94
C LEU A 75 -8.96 -4.27 18.37
N ASP A 76 -8.89 -5.27 17.50
CA ASP A 76 -8.13 -6.52 17.70
C ASP A 76 -6.94 -6.55 16.73
N LEU A 77 -5.88 -5.85 17.12
CA LEU A 77 -4.69 -5.62 16.31
C LEU A 77 -3.45 -5.96 17.12
N GLU A 78 -2.63 -6.88 16.62
CA GLU A 78 -1.41 -7.32 17.31
C GLU A 78 -0.17 -6.62 16.74
N GLU A 79 -0.06 -6.56 15.41
CA GLU A 79 1.12 -6.03 14.72
C GLU A 79 0.76 -5.12 13.54
N VAL A 80 1.60 -4.11 13.32
CA VAL A 80 1.55 -3.23 12.14
C VAL A 80 2.93 -3.24 11.48
N TYR A 81 2.96 -3.62 10.20
CA TYR A 81 4.17 -3.57 9.38
C TYR A 81 4.18 -2.31 8.51
N MET A 82 5.14 -1.42 8.79
CA MET A 82 5.31 -0.13 8.13
C MET A 82 6.17 -0.27 6.86
N CYS A 83 5.82 0.44 5.81
CA CYS A 83 6.54 0.44 4.53
C CYS A 83 6.31 1.76 3.77
N GLY A 84 7.05 1.96 2.68
CA GLY A 84 7.06 3.23 1.94
C GLY A 84 7.90 4.31 2.64
N GLY A 85 8.16 5.42 1.94
CA GLY A 85 9.04 6.49 2.45
C GLY A 85 8.56 7.11 3.77
N GLU A 86 7.25 7.21 3.96
CA GLU A 86 6.63 7.75 5.19
C GLU A 86 6.88 6.88 6.43
N ALA A 87 7.31 5.62 6.26
CA ALA A 87 7.63 4.71 7.38
C ALA A 87 8.77 5.25 8.26
N PHE A 88 9.63 6.12 7.72
CA PHE A 88 10.79 6.67 8.42
C PHE A 88 10.50 7.97 9.17
N TYR A 89 9.27 8.50 9.14
CA TYR A 89 8.93 9.74 9.83
C TYR A 89 8.35 9.50 11.22
N PRO A 90 9.10 9.79 12.30
CA PRO A 90 8.69 9.44 13.66
C PRO A 90 7.45 10.20 14.13
N ASN A 91 7.28 11.47 13.73
CA ASN A 91 6.13 12.28 14.15
C ASN A 91 4.76 11.67 13.79
N THR A 92 4.69 10.88 12.70
CA THR A 92 3.49 10.15 12.31
C THR A 92 3.30 8.92 13.19
N TRP A 93 4.33 8.05 13.24
CA TRP A 93 4.20 6.73 13.84
C TRP A 93 4.27 6.73 15.36
N ASP A 94 4.95 7.70 15.98
CA ASP A 94 4.92 7.92 17.43
C ASP A 94 3.50 8.24 17.90
N TYR A 95 2.78 9.10 17.16
CA TYR A 95 1.39 9.40 17.46
C TYR A 95 0.48 8.19 17.23
N VAL A 96 0.66 7.47 16.12
CA VAL A 96 -0.12 6.24 15.86
C VAL A 96 0.12 5.20 16.96
N GLN A 97 1.37 4.97 17.38
CA GLN A 97 1.72 4.04 18.45
C GLN A 97 1.10 4.46 19.79
N GLN A 98 1.12 5.76 20.11
CA GLN A 98 0.49 6.29 21.31
C GLN A 98 -1.03 6.00 21.32
N GLU A 99 -1.70 6.21 20.20
CA GLU A 99 -3.17 6.05 20.09
C GLU A 99 -3.61 4.59 19.98
N LEU A 100 -2.85 3.73 19.28
CA LEU A 100 -3.13 2.29 19.21
C LEU A 100 -2.78 1.56 20.51
N GLY A 101 -1.91 2.15 21.32
CA GLY A 101 -1.48 1.65 22.62
C GLY A 101 -0.25 0.73 22.54
N PRO A 102 0.42 0.50 23.68
CA PRO A 102 1.73 -0.15 23.73
C PRO A 102 1.71 -1.65 23.42
N ASN A 103 0.54 -2.27 23.34
CA ASN A 103 0.40 -3.70 23.06
C ASN A 103 0.44 -4.01 21.55
N VAL A 104 0.24 -3.01 20.69
CA VAL A 104 0.36 -3.17 19.24
C VAL A 104 1.83 -3.01 18.87
N ARG A 105 2.43 -4.08 18.35
CA ARG A 105 3.83 -4.04 17.89
C ARG A 105 3.90 -3.39 16.51
N MET A 106 4.61 -2.27 16.42
CA MET A 106 4.86 -1.57 15.16
C MET A 106 6.30 -1.83 14.72
N THR A 107 6.50 -2.30 13.48
CA THR A 107 7.81 -2.65 12.93
C THR A 107 7.89 -2.33 11.43
N MET A 108 9.09 -2.32 10.86
CA MET A 108 9.30 -2.21 9.42
C MET A 108 8.95 -3.54 8.72
N LEU A 109 8.41 -3.45 7.50
CA LEU A 109 8.11 -4.62 6.68
C LEU A 109 9.34 -5.49 6.44
N ASP A 110 10.53 -4.91 6.43
CA ASP A 110 11.82 -5.58 6.29
C ASP A 110 12.02 -6.74 7.28
N GLU A 111 11.45 -6.66 8.49
CA GLU A 111 11.49 -7.76 9.45
C GLU A 111 10.73 -9.02 8.98
N SER A 112 9.77 -8.88 8.05
CA SER A 112 9.09 -10.01 7.41
C SER A 112 9.91 -10.70 6.32
N GLY A 113 11.09 -10.15 5.97
CA GLY A 113 11.93 -10.64 4.87
C GLY A 113 11.63 -10.01 3.51
N VAL A 114 10.71 -9.03 3.44
CA VAL A 114 10.41 -8.24 2.24
C VAL A 114 10.77 -6.78 2.49
N GLY A 115 11.64 -6.21 1.66
CA GLY A 115 12.06 -4.81 1.80
C GLY A 115 10.88 -3.85 1.68
N GLY A 116 10.69 -2.97 2.66
CA GLY A 116 9.54 -2.05 2.72
C GLY A 116 9.42 -1.13 1.50
N GLU A 117 10.54 -0.63 1.00
CA GLU A 117 10.61 0.19 -0.22
C GLU A 117 10.44 -0.63 -1.51
N ALA A 118 10.86 -1.89 -1.49
CA ALA A 118 10.79 -2.78 -2.65
C ALA A 118 9.40 -3.37 -2.86
N LYS A 119 8.55 -3.40 -1.82
CA LYS A 119 7.23 -4.04 -1.81
C LYS A 119 6.38 -3.68 -3.04
N GLU A 120 6.28 -2.41 -3.41
CA GLU A 120 5.46 -1.97 -4.55
C GLU A 120 6.03 -2.42 -5.90
N ASN A 121 7.35 -2.39 -6.06
CA ASN A 121 7.99 -2.93 -7.26
C ASN A 121 7.79 -4.45 -7.38
N ILE A 122 7.86 -5.16 -6.25
CA ILE A 122 7.60 -6.60 -6.18
C ILE A 122 6.14 -6.90 -6.55
N THR A 123 5.17 -6.09 -6.11
CA THR A 123 3.76 -6.32 -6.50
C THR A 123 3.55 -6.17 -8.01
N PHE A 124 4.19 -5.20 -8.67
CA PHE A 124 4.13 -5.10 -10.14
C PHE A 124 4.79 -6.28 -10.83
N ALA A 125 5.95 -6.76 -10.35
CA ALA A 125 6.60 -7.94 -10.91
C ALA A 125 5.73 -9.21 -10.75
N PHE A 126 5.07 -9.35 -9.61
CA PHE A 126 4.11 -10.43 -9.35
C PHE A 126 2.91 -10.35 -10.31
N GLN A 127 2.31 -9.17 -10.47
CA GLN A 127 1.21 -8.94 -11.41
C GLN A 127 1.60 -9.21 -12.87
N ALA A 128 2.82 -8.83 -13.27
CA ALA A 128 3.32 -9.10 -14.61
C ALA A 128 3.49 -10.61 -14.86
N THR A 129 3.95 -11.35 -13.85
CA THR A 129 4.06 -12.82 -13.91
C THR A 129 2.68 -13.45 -14.07
N ASP A 130 1.70 -13.04 -13.25
CA ASP A 130 0.33 -13.54 -13.32
C ASP A 130 -0.37 -13.16 -14.63
N ALA A 131 -0.12 -11.96 -15.18
CA ALA A 131 -0.63 -11.55 -16.48
C ALA A 131 -0.14 -12.45 -17.61
N VAL A 132 1.15 -12.79 -17.60
CA VAL A 132 1.75 -13.68 -18.61
C VAL A 132 1.23 -15.11 -18.47
N LEU A 133 1.06 -15.60 -17.24
CA LEU A 133 0.54 -16.94 -16.93
C LEU A 133 -0.97 -17.08 -17.14
N GLY A 134 -1.69 -15.99 -17.42
CA GLY A 134 -3.14 -16.01 -17.50
C GLY A 134 -3.79 -16.38 -16.17
N ARG A 135 -3.21 -15.90 -15.06
CA ARG A 135 -3.65 -16.17 -13.69
C ARG A 135 -4.25 -14.89 -13.08
N PRO A 136 -5.40 -14.96 -12.40
CA PRO A 136 -6.00 -13.86 -11.67
C PRO A 136 -5.27 -13.65 -10.33
N LEU A 137 -5.29 -12.42 -9.84
CA LEU A 137 -4.85 -12.11 -8.48
C LEU A 137 -5.89 -12.58 -7.44
N VAL A 138 -5.44 -12.77 -6.20
CA VAL A 138 -6.34 -12.85 -5.06
C VAL A 138 -7.04 -11.49 -4.90
N VAL A 139 -8.37 -11.51 -4.95
CA VAL A 139 -9.20 -10.32 -4.71
C VAL A 139 -9.55 -10.26 -3.22
N PRO A 140 -9.26 -9.15 -2.51
CA PRO A 140 -9.56 -9.04 -1.09
C PRO A 140 -11.06 -9.08 -0.81
N GLN A 141 -11.41 -9.19 0.47
CA GLN A 141 -12.79 -9.03 0.91
C GLN A 141 -13.20 -7.55 0.88
N ARG A 142 -14.50 -7.28 1.01
CA ARG A 142 -15.09 -5.91 1.03
C ARG A 142 -14.89 -5.10 -0.26
N VAL A 143 -14.86 -5.77 -1.41
CA VAL A 143 -14.91 -5.15 -2.74
C VAL A 143 -16.30 -5.33 -3.38
N GLU A 144 -16.66 -4.47 -4.32
CA GLU A 144 -17.99 -4.44 -4.95
C GLU A 144 -18.29 -5.71 -5.77
N ARG A 145 -17.26 -6.27 -6.41
CA ARG A 145 -17.35 -7.52 -7.16
C ARG A 145 -16.06 -8.32 -7.02
N LYS A 146 -16.18 -9.65 -7.06
CA LYS A 146 -15.05 -10.59 -7.07
C LYS A 146 -14.93 -11.35 -8.40
N PRO A 147 -14.90 -10.68 -9.57
CA PRO A 147 -14.61 -11.41 -10.79
C PRO A 147 -13.16 -11.89 -10.72
N SER A 148 -12.94 -13.13 -11.12
CA SER A 148 -11.60 -13.64 -11.39
C SER A 148 -11.08 -12.92 -12.63
N THR A 149 -10.27 -11.88 -12.44
CA THR A 149 -9.79 -11.03 -13.54
C THR A 149 -8.27 -11.07 -13.61
N ILE A 150 -7.77 -11.40 -14.81
CA ILE A 150 -6.36 -11.25 -15.15
C ILE A 150 -6.11 -9.77 -15.42
N VAL A 151 -5.19 -9.16 -14.68
CA VAL A 151 -4.86 -7.73 -14.81
C VAL A 151 -3.67 -7.52 -15.75
N GLY A 152 -3.51 -6.30 -16.26
CA GLY A 152 -2.38 -5.93 -17.12
C GLY A 152 -2.66 -6.08 -18.62
N LYS A 153 -1.66 -5.70 -19.42
CA LYS A 153 -1.64 -5.87 -20.90
C LYS A 153 -0.24 -6.28 -21.31
N VAL A 154 -0.14 -7.25 -22.21
CA VAL A 154 1.15 -7.72 -22.73
C VAL A 154 1.51 -6.91 -23.97
N SER A 155 2.67 -6.25 -23.92
CA SER A 155 3.27 -5.58 -25.07
C SER A 155 4.40 -6.45 -25.64
N PRO A 156 4.28 -6.98 -26.86
CA PRO A 156 5.27 -7.91 -27.41
C PRO A 156 6.68 -7.29 -27.53
N GLY A 157 7.64 -7.88 -26.82
CA GLY A 157 9.07 -7.63 -26.97
C GLY A 157 9.76 -8.68 -27.84
N ARG A 158 11.10 -8.64 -27.89
CA ARG A 158 11.92 -9.57 -28.71
C ARG A 158 11.73 -11.05 -28.34
N ASN A 159 11.52 -11.35 -27.06
CA ASN A 159 11.36 -12.71 -26.55
C ASN A 159 9.88 -13.14 -26.41
N TYR A 160 8.92 -12.36 -26.94
CA TYR A 160 7.49 -12.59 -26.72
C TYR A 160 7.06 -14.03 -27.04
N MET A 161 7.46 -14.55 -28.20
CA MET A 161 7.05 -15.90 -28.61
C MET A 161 7.59 -17.00 -27.70
N GLU A 162 8.82 -16.85 -27.20
CA GLU A 162 9.44 -17.81 -26.28
C GLU A 162 8.78 -17.75 -24.90
N LEU A 163 8.56 -16.54 -24.40
CA LEU A 163 7.87 -16.30 -23.12
C LEU A 163 6.46 -16.88 -23.13
N MET A 164 5.67 -16.61 -24.17
CA MET A 164 4.30 -17.12 -24.25
C MET A 164 4.26 -18.65 -24.36
N ARG A 165 5.18 -19.29 -25.09
CA ARG A 165 5.26 -20.76 -25.12
C ARG A 165 5.58 -21.35 -23.75
N THR A 166 6.55 -20.77 -23.06
CA THR A 166 6.94 -21.19 -21.70
C THR A 166 5.77 -21.03 -20.73
N SER A 167 5.08 -19.89 -20.82
CA SER A 167 3.91 -19.59 -20.01
C SER A 167 2.76 -20.57 -20.23
N MET A 168 2.38 -20.82 -21.48
CA MET A 168 1.27 -21.75 -21.78
C MET A 168 1.62 -23.19 -21.38
N ALA A 169 2.90 -23.57 -21.45
CA ALA A 169 3.36 -24.88 -20.97
C ALA A 169 3.23 -25.03 -19.44
N PHE A 170 3.34 -23.94 -18.66
CA PHE A 170 3.21 -23.99 -17.20
C PHE A 170 1.85 -24.51 -16.74
N GLY A 171 0.77 -24.14 -17.45
CA GLY A 171 -0.58 -24.63 -17.14
C GLY A 171 -0.77 -26.13 -17.41
N GLY A 172 0.12 -26.77 -18.17
CA GLY A 172 0.06 -28.18 -18.48
C GLY A 172 -1.29 -28.60 -19.07
N SER A 173 -1.92 -29.60 -18.46
CA SER A 173 -3.25 -30.10 -18.84
C SER A 173 -4.39 -29.48 -18.01
N PHE A 174 -4.17 -28.32 -17.39
CA PHE A 174 -5.22 -27.67 -16.61
C PHE A 174 -6.41 -27.29 -17.51
N GLU A 175 -7.61 -27.70 -17.10
CA GLU A 175 -8.86 -27.39 -17.79
C GLU A 175 -9.61 -26.30 -17.04
N GLY A 176 -9.81 -25.15 -17.68
CA GLY A 176 -10.54 -24.00 -17.14
C GLY A 176 -10.23 -22.72 -17.90
N ASP A 177 -11.02 -21.67 -17.66
CA ASP A 177 -10.86 -20.39 -18.36
C ASP A 177 -9.57 -19.64 -17.97
N CYS A 178 -9.06 -19.87 -16.75
CA CYS A 178 -7.80 -19.33 -16.24
C CYS A 178 -7.26 -20.18 -15.08
N LEU A 179 -5.96 -20.08 -14.79
CA LEU A 179 -5.34 -20.74 -13.63
C LEU A 179 -5.95 -20.21 -12.31
N PRO A 180 -5.99 -20.98 -11.22
CA PRO A 180 -6.46 -20.48 -9.93
C PRO A 180 -5.47 -19.47 -9.33
N PRO A 181 -5.93 -18.51 -8.51
CA PRO A 181 -5.05 -17.55 -7.84
C PRO A 181 -4.10 -18.24 -6.85
N VAL A 182 -2.91 -17.69 -6.69
CA VAL A 182 -1.91 -18.15 -5.71
C VAL A 182 -2.45 -17.96 -4.29
N LYS A 183 -2.35 -19.00 -3.45
CA LYS A 183 -2.84 -18.97 -2.06
C LYS A 183 -1.73 -18.92 -1.02
N GLU A 184 -0.51 -19.29 -1.40
CA GLU A 184 0.63 -19.40 -0.52
C GLU A 184 1.88 -18.91 -1.23
N MET A 185 2.79 -18.28 -0.47
CA MET A 185 4.07 -17.78 -0.97
C MET A 185 5.17 -18.23 -0.01
N VAL A 186 6.20 -18.87 -0.56
CA VAL A 186 7.42 -19.21 0.15
C VAL A 186 8.45 -18.11 -0.15
N LEU A 187 8.92 -17.43 0.90
CA LEU A 187 9.98 -16.44 0.77
C LEU A 187 11.34 -17.13 0.92
N GLU A 188 12.07 -17.24 -0.19
CA GLU A 188 13.46 -17.65 -0.18
C GLU A 188 14.33 -16.42 0.10
N ARG A 189 15.24 -16.50 1.08
CA ARG A 189 16.17 -15.40 1.37
C ARG A 189 17.14 -15.23 0.20
N TRP A 190 17.25 -14.01 -0.29
CA TRP A 190 18.27 -13.67 -1.26
C TRP A 190 19.64 -13.56 -0.56
N GLU A 191 20.56 -14.48 -0.87
CA GLU A 191 21.93 -14.48 -0.33
C GLU A 191 22.93 -13.65 -1.18
N GLY A 192 22.45 -12.84 -2.12
CA GLY A 192 23.31 -12.05 -3.01
C GLY A 192 23.93 -10.83 -2.33
N ASN A 193 25.12 -10.42 -2.78
CA ASN A 193 25.77 -9.20 -2.30
C ASN A 193 24.89 -7.97 -2.56
N HIS A 194 24.55 -7.24 -1.50
CA HIS A 194 23.95 -5.91 -1.59
C HIS A 194 24.93 -4.96 -2.30
N ALA A 195 24.75 -4.77 -3.60
CA ALA A 195 25.35 -3.64 -4.30
C ALA A 195 24.53 -2.38 -3.97
N HIS A 196 24.67 -1.86 -2.76
CA HIS A 196 24.29 -0.47 -2.50
C HIS A 196 25.24 0.42 -3.32
N LYS A 197 24.70 1.10 -4.31
CA LYS A 197 25.33 2.25 -4.97
C LYS A 197 24.64 3.52 -4.50
#